data_AF-A0A959XZY7-F1
#
_entry.id   AF-A0A959XZY7-F1
#
_cell.length_a   1.000
_cell.length_b   1.000
_cell.length_c   1.000
_cell.angle_alpha   90.00
_cell.angle_beta   90.00
_cell.angle_gamma   90.00
#
_symmetry.space_group_name_H-M   'P 1'
#
loop_
_entity.id
_entity.type
_entity.pdbx_description
1 polymer ?
#
loop_
_entity_poly.entity_id
_entity_poly.type
_entity_poly.pdbx_seq_one_letter_code
_entity_poly.pdbx_strand_id
1 'polypeptide(L)'
;MFQKIAPAMAKKILLFSISAFLFLGVSAQKNPTTPTFKKDSINIQSNGAVPDGNVLNTKSIQSSIDQLNQRGGGVVMIPQGLWLTGPL
;
A
#
# COMPACT_ATOMS: atom_id res chain seq x y z
N MET A 1 31.54 -10.39 -53.67
CA MET A 1 31.47 -8.94 -53.94
C MET A 1 30.99 -8.27 -52.66
N PHE A 2 31.90 -7.98 -51.72
CA PHE A 2 31.56 -7.43 -50.40
C PHE A 2 31.89 -5.93 -50.39
N GLN A 3 30.88 -5.07 -50.35
CA GLN A 3 31.10 -3.62 -50.24
C GLN A 3 31.69 -3.28 -48.87
N LYS A 4 32.90 -2.70 -48.87
CA LYS A 4 33.54 -2.12 -47.69
C LYS A 4 32.70 -0.94 -47.19
N ILE A 5 32.07 -1.11 -46.03
CA ILE A 5 31.41 -0.04 -45.30
C ILE A 5 32.48 0.94 -44.82
N ALA A 6 32.35 2.22 -45.18
CA ALA A 6 33.28 3.26 -44.74
C ALA A 6 33.22 3.45 -43.21
N PRO A 7 34.34 3.70 -42.52
CA PRO A 7 34.40 3.77 -41.05
C PRO A 7 33.49 4.86 -40.46
N ALA A 8 33.21 5.93 -41.22
CA ALA A 8 32.28 6.97 -40.84
C ALA A 8 30.80 6.51 -40.82
N MET A 9 30.42 5.56 -41.68
CA MET A 9 29.06 5.01 -41.75
C MET A 9 28.80 4.03 -40.60
N ALA A 10 29.79 3.21 -40.25
CA ALA A 10 29.72 2.29 -39.10
C ALA A 10 29.56 3.04 -37.77
N LYS A 11 30.26 4.17 -37.59
CA LYS A 11 30.14 5.01 -36.37
C LYS A 11 28.77 5.65 -36.22
N LYS A 12 28.14 6.07 -37.33
CA LYS A 12 26.77 6.64 -37.32
C LYS A 12 25.71 5.58 -36.99
N ILE A 13 25.86 4.36 -37.52
CA ILE A 13 24.99 3.22 -37.21
C ILE A 13 25.12 2.83 -35.73
N LEU A 14 26.35 2.78 -35.20
CA LEU A 14 26.59 2.47 -33.79
C LEU A 14 25.99 3.53 -32.85
N LEU A 15 26.14 4.81 -33.17
CA LEU A 15 25.58 5.91 -32.37
C LEU A 15 24.04 5.92 -32.41
N PHE A 16 23.43 5.56 -33.54
CA PHE A 16 21.97 5.46 -33.66
C PHE A 16 21.40 4.30 -32.84
N SER A 17 22.07 3.13 -32.85
CA SER A 17 21.67 1.97 -32.06
C SER A 17 21.77 2.20 -30.55
N ILE A 18 22.80 2.94 -30.10
CA ILE A 18 22.95 3.31 -28.67
C ILE A 18 21.82 4.24 -28.21
N SER A 19 21.43 5.21 -29.05
CA SER A 19 20.31 6.11 -28.75
C SER A 19 18.97 5.37 -28.69
N ALA A 20 18.73 4.38 -29.55
CA ALA A 20 17.49 3.62 -29.57
C ALA A 20 17.35 2.72 -28.32
N PHE A 21 18.47 2.21 -27.79
CA PHE A 21 18.46 1.32 -26.62
C PHE A 21 18.24 2.08 -25.29
N LEU A 22 18.62 3.37 -25.22
CA LEU A 22 18.40 4.21 -24.04
C LEU A 22 16.94 4.61 -23.80
N PHE A 23 16.04 4.39 -24.76
CA PHE A 23 14.63 4.80 -24.68
C PHE A 23 13.63 3.69 -24.29
N LEU A 24 14.04 2.42 -24.22
CA LEU A 24 13.10 1.29 -24.06
C LEU A 24 12.75 0.91 -22.60
N GLY A 25 13.28 1.61 -21.59
CA GLY A 25 13.29 1.11 -20.20
C GLY A 25 12.38 1.80 -19.18
N VAL A 26 11.71 2.93 -19.50
CA VAL A 26 10.98 3.70 -18.47
C VAL A 26 9.52 3.25 -18.40
N SER A 27 9.24 2.33 -17.48
CA SER A 27 7.86 2.03 -17.07
C SER A 27 7.44 2.97 -15.94
N ALA A 28 6.33 3.69 -16.09
CA ALA A 28 5.77 4.53 -15.03
C ALA A 28 5.11 3.64 -13.95
N GLN A 29 5.60 3.71 -12.71
CA GLN A 29 4.99 3.00 -11.60
C GLN A 29 3.70 3.73 -11.17
N LYS A 30 2.57 3.03 -11.16
CA LYS A 30 1.29 3.56 -10.68
C LYS A 30 1.41 3.93 -9.19
N ASN A 31 1.31 5.22 -8.86
CA ASN A 31 1.31 5.66 -7.47
C ASN A 31 0.09 5.10 -6.73
N PRO A 32 0.24 4.62 -5.48
CA PRO A 32 -0.88 4.13 -4.70
C PRO A 32 -1.85 5.28 -4.42
N THR A 33 -3.15 5.03 -4.60
CA THR A 33 -4.19 5.98 -4.21
C THR A 33 -4.39 5.94 -2.71
N THR A 34 -4.58 7.10 -2.08
CA THR A 34 -4.89 7.17 -0.64
C THR A 34 -6.25 6.49 -0.37
N PRO A 35 -6.34 5.60 0.62
CA PRO A 35 -7.62 5.01 1.00
C PRO A 35 -8.57 6.10 1.53
N THR A 36 -9.85 5.93 1.26
CA THR A 36 -10.92 6.76 1.84
C THR A 36 -11.74 5.90 2.78
N PHE A 37 -12.10 6.44 3.94
CA PHE A 37 -12.87 5.74 4.96
C PHE A 37 -14.21 6.46 5.20
N LYS A 38 -15.25 5.71 5.56
CA LYS A 38 -16.51 6.29 6.01
C LYS A 38 -16.30 7.06 7.31
N LYS A 39 -17.14 8.08 7.53
CA LYS A 39 -17.20 8.85 8.80
C LYS A 39 -17.98 8.11 9.90
N ASP A 40 -17.93 6.77 9.91
CA ASP A 40 -18.50 5.95 10.99
C ASP A 40 -17.38 5.55 11.95
N SER A 41 -17.65 5.57 13.24
CA SER A 41 -16.66 5.29 14.28
C SER A 41 -17.28 4.54 15.44
N ILE A 42 -16.61 3.49 15.89
CA ILE A 42 -17.00 2.71 17.07
C ILE A 42 -15.89 2.78 18.10
N ASN A 43 -16.21 3.22 19.31
CA ASN A 43 -15.31 3.13 20.46
C ASN A 43 -15.29 1.68 20.97
N ILE A 44 -14.11 1.05 21.08
CA ILE A 44 -13.98 -0.34 21.54
C ILE A 44 -14.58 -0.60 22.94
N GLN A 45 -14.71 0.43 23.78
CA GLN A 45 -15.37 0.32 25.09
C GLN A 45 -16.86 0.00 24.98
N SER A 46 -17.52 0.39 23.88
CA SER A 46 -18.93 0.03 23.66
C SER A 46 -19.11 -1.47 23.43
N ASN A 47 -18.05 -2.17 23.03
CA ASN A 47 -18.02 -3.62 22.85
C ASN A 47 -17.34 -4.35 24.03
N GLY A 48 -17.26 -3.68 25.19
CA GLY A 48 -16.77 -4.28 26.43
C GLY A 48 -15.25 -4.32 26.58
N ALA A 49 -14.50 -3.50 25.84
CA ALA A 49 -13.07 -3.38 26.07
C ALA A 49 -12.77 -2.63 27.38
N VAL A 50 -11.74 -3.07 28.12
CA VAL A 50 -11.32 -2.52 29.41
C VAL A 50 -9.85 -2.06 29.34
N PRO A 51 -9.54 -0.79 29.71
CA PRO A 51 -8.21 -0.19 29.58
C PRO A 51 -7.29 -0.44 30.79
N ASP A 52 -7.31 -1.64 31.37
CA ASP A 52 -6.57 -1.94 32.61
C ASP A 52 -5.23 -2.67 32.39
N GLY A 53 -4.91 -3.02 31.14
CA GLY A 53 -3.72 -3.81 30.77
C GLY A 53 -3.75 -5.28 31.18
N ASN A 54 -4.83 -5.76 31.79
CA ASN A 54 -4.96 -7.14 32.28
C ASN A 54 -6.05 -7.91 31.54
N VAL A 55 -7.14 -7.25 31.18
CA VAL A 55 -8.24 -7.85 30.43
C VAL A 55 -7.83 -8.03 28.97
N LEU A 56 -8.00 -9.26 28.44
CA LEU A 56 -7.79 -9.54 27.03
C LEU A 56 -8.91 -8.94 26.16
N ASN A 57 -8.59 -7.91 25.39
CA ASN A 57 -9.55 -7.13 24.60
C ASN A 57 -9.73 -7.61 23.15
N THR A 58 -9.07 -8.70 22.73
CA THR A 58 -9.08 -9.20 21.34
C THR A 58 -10.49 -9.32 20.77
N LYS A 59 -11.41 -9.94 21.53
CA LYS A 59 -12.80 -10.15 21.09
C LYS A 59 -13.58 -8.84 20.95
N SER A 60 -13.37 -7.89 21.86
CA SER A 60 -14.04 -6.59 21.85
C SER A 60 -13.59 -5.74 20.66
N ILE A 61 -12.29 -5.79 20.32
CA ILE A 61 -11.74 -5.09 19.16
C ILE A 61 -12.19 -5.77 17.86
N GLN A 62 -12.10 -7.11 17.76
CA GLN A 62 -12.59 -7.86 16.59
C GLN A 62 -14.07 -7.59 16.33
N SER A 63 -14.91 -7.58 17.37
CA SER A 63 -16.33 -7.26 17.21
C SER A 63 -16.55 -5.85 16.65
N SER A 64 -15.71 -4.88 17.03
CA SER A 64 -15.77 -3.52 16.48
C SER A 64 -15.41 -3.50 14.99
N ILE A 65 -14.40 -4.26 14.59
CA ILE A 65 -14.00 -4.46 13.18
C ILE A 65 -15.14 -5.10 12.39
N ASP A 66 -15.71 -6.20 12.89
CA ASP A 66 -16.77 -6.94 12.21
C ASP A 66 -18.02 -6.06 12.01
N GLN A 67 -18.40 -5.29 13.02
CA GLN A 67 -19.53 -4.36 12.94
C GLN A 67 -19.32 -3.27 11.89
N LEU A 68 -18.14 -2.65 11.85
CA LEU A 68 -17.85 -1.62 10.84
C LEU A 68 -17.70 -2.22 9.45
N ASN A 69 -17.11 -3.41 9.32
CA ASN A 69 -17.02 -4.12 8.05
C ASN A 69 -18.42 -4.39 7.47
N GLN A 70 -19.36 -4.86 8.28
CA GLN A 70 -20.76 -5.04 7.88
C GLN A 70 -21.44 -3.73 7.46
N ARG A 71 -21.02 -2.58 8.02
CA ARG A 71 -21.53 -1.24 7.65
C ARG A 71 -20.78 -0.62 6.45
N GLY A 72 -19.86 -1.35 5.84
CA GLY A 72 -19.07 -0.91 4.69
C GLY A 72 -17.84 -0.06 5.05
N GLY A 73 -17.24 -0.34 6.21
CA GLY A 73 -16.01 0.28 6.70
C GLY A 73 -16.24 1.48 7.64
N GLY A 74 -15.15 1.95 8.24
CA GLY A 74 -15.13 3.07 9.18
C GLY A 74 -13.87 3.06 10.04
N VAL A 75 -13.95 3.62 11.24
CA VAL A 75 -12.83 3.74 12.19
C VAL A 75 -13.13 2.99 13.50
N VAL A 76 -12.31 2.02 13.84
CA VAL A 76 -12.30 1.45 15.21
C VAL A 76 -11.49 2.39 16.09
N MET A 77 -12.16 3.13 16.96
CA MET A 77 -11.54 4.11 17.84
C MET A 77 -11.06 3.45 19.14
N ILE A 78 -9.76 3.54 19.38
CA ILE A 78 -9.11 3.08 20.61
C ILE A 78 -8.78 4.33 21.45
N PRO A 79 -9.50 4.58 22.56
CA PRO A 79 -9.19 5.72 23.42
C PRO A 79 -7.89 5.51 24.20
N GLN A 80 -7.41 6.57 24.85
CA GLN A 80 -6.25 6.50 25.73
C GLN A 80 -6.43 5.42 26.80
N GLY A 81 -5.44 4.55 26.98
CA GLY A 81 -5.48 3.44 27.93
C GLY A 81 -4.41 2.39 27.63
N LEU A 82 -4.30 1.38 28.51
CA LEU A 82 -3.46 0.21 28.27
C LEU A 82 -4.35 -0.98 27.88
N TRP A 83 -4.12 -1.51 26.68
CA TRP A 83 -5.00 -2.50 26.07
C TRP A 83 -4.23 -3.79 25.78
N LEU A 84 -4.47 -4.83 26.58
CA LEU A 84 -3.94 -6.16 26.29
C LEU A 84 -4.75 -6.79 25.15
N THR A 85 -4.08 -7.20 24.07
CA THR A 85 -4.70 -7.88 22.92
C THR A 85 -3.77 -8.94 22.35
N GLY A 86 -4.35 -9.98 21.76
CA GLY A 86 -3.68 -10.86 20.82
C GLY A 86 -3.68 -10.27 19.40
N PRO A 87 -3.36 -11.09 18.40
CA PRO A 87 -3.51 -10.72 16.99
C PRO A 87 -4.95 -10.31 16.65
N LEU A 88 -5.08 -9.34 15.74
CA LEU A 88 -6.32 -8.80 15.20
C LEU A 88 -6.31 -8.91 13.68
#